data_AF-A0A256XC49-F1
#
_entry.id   AF-A0A256XC49-F1
#
_cell.length_a   1.000
_cell.length_b   1.000
_cell.length_c   1.000
_cell.angle_alpha   90.00
_cell.angle_beta   90.00
_cell.angle_gamma   90.00
#
_symmetry.space_group_name_H-M   'P 1'
#
loop_
_entity.id
_entity.type
_entity.pdbx_description
1 polymer ?
#
loop_
_entity_poly.entity_id
_entity_poly.type
_entity_poly.pdbx_seq_one_letter_code
_entity_poly.pdbx_strand_id
1 'polypeptide(L)'
;MSSTIFELYKVLESKAFSILKDSNKLQNIINNYVDKVYEAASIVKKAHIVAVDSSFLEIHYTTYLRSIISIAGLCSFKKPLIMIRISSLVGSELTDEAKALEFKIANKLLLEIDNKESLVIVLIDGLLSSGSYRCLREMKRLLSNVKSRNCVVLAHTILYMFVVNS
;
A
#
# COMPACT_ATOMS: atom_id res chain seq x y z
N MET A 1 10.74 -10.72 16.05
CA MET A 1 11.22 -9.33 16.15
C MET A 1 10.04 -8.38 16.35
N SER A 2 9.39 -8.46 17.51
CA SER A 2 8.22 -7.63 17.89
C SER A 2 8.40 -6.94 19.25
N SER A 3 9.59 -7.00 19.85
CA SER A 3 9.86 -6.49 21.20
C SER A 3 10.23 -5.00 21.22
N THR A 4 10.76 -4.43 20.14
CA THR A 4 11.37 -3.09 20.16
C THR A 4 10.36 -1.94 20.28
N ILE A 5 9.16 -2.05 19.70
CA ILE A 5 8.12 -1.00 19.78
C ILE A 5 7.43 -1.02 21.15
N PHE A 6 7.18 -2.22 21.71
CA PHE A 6 6.52 -2.37 23.01
C PHE A 6 7.46 -2.05 24.18
N GLU A 7 8.75 -2.36 24.06
CA GLU A 7 9.77 -1.92 25.02
C GLU A 7 10.02 -0.42 24.94
N LEU A 8 9.92 0.22 23.75
CA LEU A 8 9.96 1.68 23.62
C LEU A 8 8.83 2.34 24.42
N TYR A 9 7.63 1.79 24.37
CA TYR A 9 6.46 2.31 25.09
C TYR A 9 6.66 2.27 26.61
N LYS A 10 7.20 1.17 27.15
CA LYS A 10 7.53 1.04 28.58
C LYS A 10 8.67 1.95 29.04
N VAL A 11 9.70 2.14 28.20
CA VAL A 11 10.81 3.07 28.51
C VAL A 11 10.30 4.52 28.50
N LEU A 12 9.36 4.86 27.61
CA LEU A 12 8.71 6.17 27.59
C LEU A 12 7.84 6.39 28.84
N GLU A 13 7.12 5.37 29.32
CA GLU A 13 6.28 5.47 30.52
C GLU A 13 7.12 5.72 31.80
N SER A 14 8.28 5.06 31.94
CA SER A 14 9.18 5.26 33.10
C SER A 14 10.00 6.55 33.05
N LYS A 15 10.37 7.05 31.86
CA LYS A 15 11.10 8.32 31.70
C LYS A 15 10.19 9.56 31.63
N ALA A 16 8.94 9.41 31.21
CA ALA A 16 7.99 10.53 31.17
C ALA A 16 7.69 11.09 32.56
N PHE A 17 7.64 10.26 33.60
CA PHE A 17 7.36 10.69 34.97
C PHE A 17 8.45 11.58 35.61
N SER A 18 9.71 11.47 35.19
CA SER A 18 10.78 12.36 35.68
C SER A 18 10.87 13.67 34.87
N ILE A 19 10.47 13.64 33.60
CA ILE A 19 10.45 14.80 32.68
C ILE A 19 9.24 15.71 32.94
N LEU A 20 8.14 15.17 33.49
CA LEU A 20 6.91 15.90 33.83
C LEU A 20 7.04 16.97 34.94
N LYS A 21 8.18 17.07 35.64
CA LYS A 21 8.41 18.11 36.67
C LYS A 21 8.90 19.45 36.11
N ASP A 22 9.36 19.47 34.85
CA ASP A 22 10.04 20.62 34.27
C ASP A 22 9.27 21.03 33.00
N SER A 23 8.23 21.86 33.19
CA SER A 23 7.22 22.21 32.17
C SER A 23 7.85 22.73 30.87
N ASN A 24 8.97 23.46 30.95
CA ASN A 24 9.69 23.97 29.79
C ASN A 24 10.38 22.86 28.96
N LYS A 25 10.88 21.79 29.59
CA LYS A 25 11.44 20.64 28.87
C LYS A 25 10.35 19.82 28.18
N LEU A 26 9.22 19.63 28.85
CA LEU A 26 8.06 18.95 28.26
C LEU A 26 7.53 19.73 27.05
N GLN A 27 7.38 21.05 27.16
CA GLN A 27 6.96 21.93 26.08
C GLN A 27 7.91 21.83 24.88
N ASN A 28 9.23 21.84 25.10
CA ASN A 28 10.23 21.71 24.03
C ASN A 28 10.20 20.33 23.36
N ILE A 29 9.95 19.25 24.11
CA ILE A 29 9.80 17.91 23.54
C ILE A 29 8.52 17.86 22.69
N ILE A 30 7.39 18.34 23.21
CA ILE A 30 6.11 18.38 22.48
C ILE A 30 6.26 19.19 21.19
N ASN A 31 6.84 20.39 21.25
CA ASN A 31 7.04 21.24 20.07
C ASN A 31 7.91 20.55 19.02
N ASN A 32 9.04 19.94 19.42
CA ASN A 32 9.89 19.18 18.49
C ASN A 32 9.15 17.99 17.84
N TYR A 33 8.26 17.33 18.57
CA TYR A 33 7.46 16.23 18.03
C TYR A 33 6.37 16.72 17.09
N VAL A 34 5.68 17.80 17.46
CA VAL A 34 4.67 18.46 16.63
C VAL A 34 5.31 18.95 15.33
N ASP A 35 6.48 19.59 15.39
CA ASP A 35 7.22 20.04 14.21
C ASP A 35 7.60 18.88 13.29
N LYS A 36 8.09 17.76 13.84
CA LYS A 36 8.37 16.54 13.07
C LYS A 36 7.13 15.92 12.44
N VAL A 37 5.98 15.96 13.13
CA VAL A 37 4.69 15.50 12.59
C VAL A 37 4.21 16.43 11.48
N TYR A 38 4.37 17.75 11.63
CA TYR A 38 4.07 18.72 10.58
C TYR A 38 5.00 18.60 9.38
N GLU A 39 6.29 18.33 9.60
CA GLU A 39 7.26 18.06 8.55
C GLU A 39 6.90 16.77 7.80
N ALA A 40 6.58 15.69 8.53
CA ALA A 40 6.05 14.46 7.93
C ALA A 40 4.73 14.69 7.17
N ALA A 41 3.82 15.50 7.71
CA ALA A 41 2.56 15.86 7.05
C ALA A 41 2.77 16.77 5.82
N SER A 42 3.81 17.60 5.82
CA SER A 42 4.25 18.40 4.68
C SER A 42 4.83 17.51 3.57
N ILE A 43 5.56 16.45 3.93
CA ILE A 43 5.97 15.40 2.97
C ILE A 43 4.73 14.68 2.41
N VAL A 44 3.72 14.40 3.23
CA VAL A 44 2.44 13.81 2.80
C VAL A 44 1.65 14.74 1.86
N LYS A 45 1.75 16.07 1.98
CA LYS A 45 1.17 17.01 0.99
C LYS A 45 1.73 16.85 -0.43
N LYS A 46 2.87 16.15 -0.60
CA LYS A 46 3.47 15.84 -1.89
C LYS A 46 3.37 14.35 -2.27
N ALA A 47 2.69 13.53 -1.47
CA ALA A 47 2.60 12.10 -1.75
C ALA A 47 1.49 11.78 -2.76
N HIS A 48 1.79 10.94 -3.75
CA HIS A 48 0.79 10.35 -4.63
C HIS A 48 0.30 9.04 -4.02
N ILE A 49 -1.01 8.86 -3.91
CA ILE A 49 -1.58 7.61 -3.43
C ILE A 49 -2.13 6.86 -4.64
N VAL A 50 -1.69 5.61 -4.80
CA VAL A 50 -2.25 4.63 -5.74
C VAL A 50 -2.93 3.56 -4.91
N ALA A 51 -4.24 3.41 -5.00
CA ALA A 51 -4.98 2.36 -4.30
C ALA A 51 -5.67 1.47 -5.31
N VAL A 52 -5.55 0.15 -5.18
CA VAL A 52 -6.19 -0.80 -6.09
C VAL A 52 -6.86 -1.90 -5.30
N ASP A 53 -8.07 -2.23 -5.73
CA ASP A 53 -8.89 -3.29 -5.17
C ASP A 53 -9.63 -4.02 -6.28
N SER A 54 -9.95 -5.29 -6.04
CA SER A 54 -10.72 -6.13 -6.95
C SER A 54 -11.85 -6.87 -6.25
N SER A 55 -12.93 -7.03 -6.98
CA SER A 55 -14.07 -7.87 -6.62
C SER A 55 -14.34 -8.83 -7.75
N PHE A 56 -14.86 -10.01 -7.41
CA PHE A 56 -15.28 -10.96 -8.42
C PHE A 56 -16.58 -11.65 -8.03
N LEU A 57 -17.31 -12.08 -9.06
CA LEU A 57 -18.57 -12.78 -8.96
C LEU A 57 -18.52 -14.00 -9.88
N GLU A 58 -18.82 -15.16 -9.32
CA GLU A 58 -19.06 -16.38 -10.09
C GLU A 58 -20.56 -16.53 -10.38
N ILE A 59 -20.88 -16.86 -11.62
CA ILE A 59 -22.24 -17.08 -12.11
C ILE A 59 -22.30 -18.50 -12.66
N HIS A 60 -23.05 -19.34 -11.95
CA HIS A 60 -23.23 -20.75 -12.24
C HIS A 60 -24.52 -20.93 -13.04
N TYR A 61 -24.40 -21.30 -14.32
CA TYR A 61 -25.54 -21.69 -15.16
C TYR A 61 -25.63 -23.22 -15.21
N THR A 62 -26.79 -23.75 -15.59
CA THR A 62 -27.01 -25.19 -15.73
C THR A 62 -26.05 -25.88 -16.69
N THR A 63 -25.54 -25.18 -17.71
CA THR A 63 -24.70 -25.76 -18.77
C THR A 63 -23.28 -25.19 -18.83
N TYR A 64 -22.99 -24.11 -18.11
CA TYR A 64 -21.66 -23.49 -18.11
C TYR A 64 -21.47 -22.57 -16.92
N LEU A 65 -20.22 -22.15 -16.72
CA LEU A 65 -19.86 -21.20 -15.68
C LEU A 65 -19.17 -19.97 -16.30
N ARG A 66 -19.51 -18.80 -15.76
CA ARG A 66 -18.83 -17.54 -16.04
C ARG A 66 -18.48 -16.82 -14.76
N SER A 67 -17.38 -16.09 -14.80
CA SER A 67 -16.92 -15.27 -13.70
C SER A 67 -16.64 -13.86 -14.19
N ILE A 68 -17.00 -12.87 -13.40
CA ILE A 68 -16.77 -11.47 -13.67
C ILE A 68 -15.78 -10.96 -12.62
N ILE A 69 -14.69 -10.36 -13.08
CA ILE A 69 -13.71 -9.70 -12.23
C ILE A 69 -13.83 -8.19 -12.50
N SER A 70 -14.03 -7.41 -11.45
CA SER A 70 -14.00 -5.95 -11.48
C SER A 70 -12.79 -5.47 -10.69
N ILE A 71 -12.01 -4.56 -11.26
CA ILE A 71 -10.86 -3.93 -10.62
C ILE A 71 -11.07 -2.42 -10.65
N ALA A 72 -10.90 -1.78 -9.50
CA ALA A 72 -10.90 -0.35 -9.36
C ALA A 72 -9.52 0.12 -8.89
N GLY A 73 -8.91 1.00 -9.66
CA GLY A 73 -7.67 1.69 -9.31
C GLY A 73 -7.90 3.18 -9.13
N LEU A 74 -7.45 3.73 -8.02
CA LEU A 74 -7.51 5.15 -7.68
C LEU A 74 -6.09 5.72 -7.67
N CYS A 75 -5.94 6.93 -8.21
CA CYS A 75 -4.73 7.73 -8.09
C CYS A 75 -5.14 9.14 -7.69
N SER A 76 -4.47 9.74 -6.72
CA SER A 76 -4.90 11.00 -6.07
C SER A 76 -5.06 12.22 -7.01
N PHE A 77 -4.64 12.12 -8.27
CA PHE A 77 -4.72 13.20 -9.28
C PHE A 77 -5.45 12.79 -10.56
N LYS A 78 -6.03 11.58 -10.63
CA LYS A 78 -6.69 11.06 -11.83
C LYS A 78 -8.06 10.50 -11.52
N LYS A 79 -8.89 10.44 -12.57
CA LYS A 79 -10.13 9.69 -12.54
C LYS A 79 -9.85 8.22 -12.20
N PRO A 80 -10.76 7.53 -11.50
CA PRO A 80 -10.64 6.10 -11.24
C PRO A 80 -10.45 5.31 -12.54
N LEU A 81 -9.53 4.36 -12.52
CA LEU A 81 -9.36 3.37 -13.58
C LEU A 81 -10.17 2.14 -13.22
N ILE A 82 -11.20 1.84 -14.01
CA ILE A 82 -12.06 0.66 -13.82
C ILE A 82 -11.76 -0.32 -14.95
N MET A 83 -11.57 -1.59 -14.59
CA MET A 83 -11.41 -2.69 -15.53
C MET A 83 -12.36 -3.82 -15.17
N ILE A 84 -13.13 -4.29 -16.15
CA ILE A 84 -14.01 -5.45 -16.00
C ILE A 84 -13.49 -6.54 -16.93
N ARG A 85 -13.39 -7.77 -16.43
CA ARG A 85 -13.02 -8.95 -17.20
C ARG A 85 -14.00 -10.08 -16.97
N ILE A 86 -14.46 -10.67 -18.08
CA ILE A 86 -15.25 -11.90 -18.07
C ILE A 86 -14.29 -13.08 -18.29
N SER A 87 -14.48 -14.14 -17.51
CA SER A 87 -13.62 -15.33 -17.47
C SER A 87 -14.46 -16.59 -17.30
N SER A 88 -13.85 -17.76 -17.54
CA SER A 88 -14.38 -19.07 -17.15
C SER A 88 -13.66 -19.66 -15.92
N LEU A 89 -12.73 -18.91 -15.32
CA LEU A 89 -11.97 -19.33 -14.13
C LEU A 89 -12.86 -19.36 -12.89
N VAL A 90 -12.53 -20.23 -11.94
CA VAL A 90 -13.26 -20.43 -10.67
C VAL A 90 -12.32 -20.57 -9.50
N GLY A 91 -12.85 -20.36 -8.29
CA GLY A 91 -12.18 -20.65 -7.03
C GLY A 91 -10.82 -19.94 -6.91
N SER A 92 -9.78 -20.73 -6.62
CA SER A 92 -8.43 -20.19 -6.44
C SER A 92 -7.86 -19.56 -7.71
N GLU A 93 -8.17 -20.10 -8.89
CA GLU A 93 -7.68 -19.53 -10.15
C GLU A 93 -8.31 -18.17 -10.46
N LEU A 94 -9.58 -17.98 -10.10
CA LEU A 94 -10.27 -16.71 -10.23
C LEU A 94 -9.67 -15.66 -9.28
N THR A 95 -9.43 -16.07 -8.03
CA THR A 95 -8.81 -15.22 -7.00
C THR A 95 -7.40 -14.78 -7.43
N ASP A 96 -6.60 -15.71 -7.95
CA ASP A 96 -5.26 -15.44 -8.46
C ASP A 96 -5.27 -14.51 -9.68
N GLU A 97 -6.24 -14.66 -10.58
CA GLU A 97 -6.36 -13.77 -11.74
C GLU A 97 -6.81 -12.36 -11.31
N ALA A 98 -7.75 -12.24 -10.38
CA ALA A 98 -8.17 -10.95 -9.83
C ALA A 98 -6.98 -10.22 -9.21
N LYS A 99 -6.19 -10.92 -8.40
CA LYS A 99 -4.96 -10.42 -7.80
C LYS A 99 -3.91 -10.01 -8.83
N ALA A 100 -3.70 -10.81 -9.88
CA ALA A 100 -2.78 -10.47 -10.96
C ALA A 100 -3.20 -9.17 -11.68
N LEU A 101 -4.50 -8.97 -11.85
CA LEU A 101 -5.05 -7.78 -12.48
C LEU A 101 -4.94 -6.53 -11.60
N GLU A 102 -5.08 -6.66 -10.28
CA GLU A 102 -4.76 -5.57 -9.35
C GLU A 102 -3.30 -5.11 -9.48
N PHE A 103 -2.34 -6.05 -9.45
CA PHE A 103 -0.92 -5.71 -9.61
C PHE A 103 -0.64 -5.01 -10.94
N LYS A 104 -1.30 -5.47 -12.01
CA LYS A 104 -1.19 -4.85 -13.34
C LYS A 104 -1.73 -3.42 -13.34
N ILE A 105 -2.88 -3.18 -12.71
CA ILE A 105 -3.50 -1.86 -12.62
C ILE A 105 -2.68 -0.92 -11.73
N ALA A 106 -2.21 -1.39 -10.57
CA ALA A 106 -1.32 -0.64 -9.69
C ALA A 106 -0.05 -0.22 -10.43
N ASN A 107 0.54 -1.14 -11.19
CA ASN A 107 1.73 -0.85 -11.98
C ASN A 107 1.47 0.18 -13.09
N LYS A 108 0.31 0.10 -13.76
CA LYS A 108 -0.08 1.08 -14.77
C LYS A 108 -0.23 2.47 -14.16
N LEU A 109 -0.94 2.59 -13.04
CA LEU A 109 -1.13 3.87 -12.34
C LEU A 109 0.19 4.44 -11.82
N LEU A 110 1.10 3.59 -11.31
CA LEU A 110 2.43 4.00 -10.86
C LEU A 110 3.27 4.59 -12.01
N LEU A 111 3.23 3.98 -13.19
CA LEU A 111 3.97 4.45 -14.36
C LEU A 111 3.45 5.78 -14.90
N GLU A 112 2.19 6.09 -14.67
CA GLU A 112 1.54 7.35 -15.07
C GLU A 112 1.88 8.53 -14.14
N ILE A 113 2.61 8.31 -13.05
CA ILE A 113 3.12 9.38 -12.18
C ILE A 113 4.44 9.87 -12.77
N ASP A 114 4.45 11.08 -13.34
CA ASP A 114 5.60 11.64 -14.06
C ASP A 114 6.71 12.17 -13.12
N ASN A 115 6.34 12.62 -11.92
CA ASN A 115 7.29 13.16 -10.96
C ASN A 115 7.99 12.04 -10.18
N LYS A 116 9.31 11.89 -10.36
CA LYS A 116 10.11 10.86 -9.68
C LYS A 116 10.50 11.23 -8.25
N GLU A 117 10.49 12.51 -7.89
CA GLU A 117 10.89 12.99 -6.56
C GLU A 117 9.77 12.86 -5.52
N SER A 118 8.52 12.82 -5.97
CA SER A 118 7.37 12.67 -5.09
C SER A 118 7.28 11.25 -4.53
N LEU A 119 6.98 11.17 -3.23
CA LEU A 119 6.70 9.91 -2.56
C LEU A 119 5.43 9.29 -3.17
N VAL A 120 5.49 8.04 -3.61
CA VAL A 120 4.31 7.29 -4.06
C VAL A 120 3.95 6.21 -3.05
N ILE A 121 2.73 6.21 -2.56
CA ILE A 121 2.21 5.19 -1.65
C ILE A 121 1.26 4.28 -2.45
N VAL A 122 1.63 3.03 -2.64
CA VAL A 122 0.82 2.02 -3.33
C VAL A 122 0.11 1.16 -2.28
N LEU A 123 -1.21 1.27 -2.21
CA LEU A 123 -2.08 0.48 -1.34
C LEU A 123 -2.66 -0.68 -2.14
N ILE A 124 -2.44 -1.90 -1.66
CA ILE A 124 -2.91 -3.13 -2.28
C ILE A 124 -3.63 -3.95 -1.21
N ASP A 125 -4.87 -4.35 -1.46
CA ASP A 125 -5.58 -5.20 -0.51
C ASP A 125 -5.02 -6.64 -0.50
N GLY A 126 -4.88 -7.28 0.65
CA GLY A 126 -4.38 -8.67 0.77
C GLY A 126 -2.85 -8.87 0.72
N LEU A 127 -2.42 -10.13 0.63
CA LEU A 127 -1.01 -10.55 0.71
C LEU A 127 -0.28 -10.44 -0.64
N LEU A 128 1.03 -10.17 -0.59
CA LEU A 128 1.91 -10.19 -1.76
C LEU A 128 2.45 -11.60 -2.08
N SER A 129 2.38 -12.56 -1.16
CA SER A 129 3.27 -13.75 -1.18
C SER A 129 2.66 -15.05 -1.70
N SER A 130 1.47 -15.07 -2.28
CA SER A 130 0.85 -16.31 -2.75
C SER A 130 0.02 -16.12 -4.01
N GLY A 131 0.20 -17.02 -4.99
CA GLY A 131 -0.66 -17.12 -6.17
C GLY A 131 0.02 -17.76 -7.36
N SER A 132 -0.72 -17.92 -8.45
CA SER A 132 -0.27 -18.45 -9.73
C SER A 132 0.99 -17.77 -10.28
N TYR A 133 1.68 -18.43 -11.21
CA TYR A 133 2.84 -17.84 -11.92
C TYR A 133 2.53 -16.46 -12.53
N ARG A 134 1.30 -16.29 -13.03
CA ARG A 134 0.84 -15.01 -13.58
C ARG A 134 0.76 -13.93 -12.50
N CYS A 135 0.19 -14.24 -11.34
CA CYS A 135 0.13 -13.35 -10.18
C CYS A 135 1.53 -12.91 -9.74
N LEU A 136 2.45 -13.87 -9.56
CA LEU A 136 3.84 -13.60 -9.21
C LEU A 136 4.58 -12.74 -10.24
N ARG A 137 4.31 -12.94 -11.54
CA ARG A 137 4.92 -12.15 -12.61
C ARG A 137 4.48 -10.69 -12.58
N GLU A 138 3.18 -10.43 -12.42
CA GLU A 138 2.68 -9.04 -12.34
C GLU A 138 3.13 -8.36 -11.04
N MET A 139 3.19 -9.08 -9.92
CA MET A 139 3.80 -8.56 -8.69
C MET A 139 5.28 -8.18 -8.92
N LYS A 140 6.09 -9.07 -9.52
CA LYS A 140 7.50 -8.78 -9.81
C LYS A 140 7.67 -7.52 -10.67
N ARG A 141 6.79 -7.31 -11.66
CA ARG A 141 6.78 -6.10 -12.48
C ARG A 141 6.48 -4.85 -11.65
N LEU A 142 5.46 -4.90 -10.80
CA LEU A 142 5.14 -3.80 -9.89
C LEU A 142 6.32 -3.48 -8.98
N LEU A 143 6.88 -4.49 -8.29
CA LEU A 143 8.02 -4.31 -7.39
C LEU A 143 9.27 -3.78 -8.11
N SER A 144 9.49 -4.15 -9.38
CA SER A 144 10.59 -3.60 -10.18
C SER A 144 10.43 -2.10 -10.41
N ASN A 145 9.21 -1.60 -10.62
CA ASN A 145 8.94 -0.19 -10.82
C ASN A 145 8.86 0.60 -9.50
N VAL A 146 8.45 -0.06 -8.42
CA VAL A 146 8.52 0.49 -7.05
C VAL A 146 9.99 0.73 -6.68
N LYS A 147 10.89 -0.23 -6.93
CA LYS A 147 12.32 -0.11 -6.60
C LYS A 147 13.05 1.01 -7.34
N SER A 148 12.55 1.45 -8.49
CA SER A 148 13.17 2.53 -9.28
C SER A 148 12.59 3.91 -8.95
N ARG A 149 11.76 4.00 -7.91
CA ARG A 149 11.03 5.20 -7.49
C ARG A 149 11.08 5.37 -5.98
N ASN A 150 10.84 6.60 -5.50
CA ASN A 150 10.59 6.86 -4.10
C ASN A 150 9.18 6.36 -3.73
N CYS A 151 9.05 5.04 -3.47
CA CYS A 151 7.74 4.40 -3.42
C CYS A 151 7.59 3.39 -2.27
N VAL A 152 6.54 3.56 -1.47
CA VAL A 152 6.16 2.65 -0.38
C VAL A 152 4.99 1.78 -0.82
N VAL A 153 5.06 0.47 -0.57
CA VAL A 153 3.95 -0.45 -0.87
C VAL A 153 3.35 -0.96 0.43
N LEU A 154 2.08 -0.64 0.66
CA LEU A 154 1.32 -1.11 1.82
C LEU A 154 0.36 -2.20 1.37
N ALA A 155 0.58 -3.41 1.87
CA ALA A 155 -0.30 -4.55 1.68
C ALA A 155 -0.97 -4.89 3.03
N HIS A 156 -2.26 -5.25 3.05
CA HIS A 156 -3.12 -5.34 4.25
C HIS A 156 -2.59 -6.25 5.38
N THR A 157 -1.51 -7.02 5.17
CA THR A 157 -0.90 -7.87 6.21
C THR A 157 0.60 -7.65 6.41
N ILE A 158 1.27 -6.91 5.51
CA ILE A 158 2.72 -6.69 5.58
C ILE A 158 3.02 -5.28 5.04
N LEU A 159 3.62 -4.45 5.89
CA LEU A 159 4.18 -3.18 5.49
C LEU A 159 5.50 -3.43 4.75
N TYR A 160 5.49 -3.35 3.41
CA TYR A 160 6.72 -3.38 2.61
C TYR A 160 7.17 -1.94 2.33
N MET A 161 8.00 -1.42 3.23
CA MET A 161 8.59 -0.10 3.03
C MET A 161 9.84 -0.22 2.15
N PHE A 162 9.73 0.22 0.89
CA PHE A 162 10.89 0.41 0.01
C PHE A 162 11.23 1.90 -0.06
N VAL A 163 12.06 2.39 0.87
CA VAL A 163 12.64 3.72 0.71
C VAL A 163 13.88 3.57 -0.18
N VAL A 164 13.74 3.85 -1.46
CA VAL A 164 14.90 4.01 -2.35
C VAL A 164 15.20 5.50 -2.42
N ASN A 165 16.12 5.94 -1.57
CA ASN A 165 16.72 7.25 -1.69
C ASN A 165 17.71 7.20 -2.86
N SER A 166 17.37 7.86 -3.96
CA SER A 166 18.33 8.27 -4.99
C SER A 166 19.00 9.57 -4.59
#